data_AF-A0A3D4UJ93-F1
#
_entry.id   AF-A0A3D4UJ93-F1
#
_cell.length_a   1.000
_cell.length_b   1.000
_cell.length_c   1.000
_cell.angle_alpha   90.00
_cell.angle_beta   90.00
_cell.angle_gamma   90.00
#
_symmetry.space_group_name_H-M   'P 1'
#
loop_
_entity.id
_entity.type
_entity.pdbx_description
1 polymer ?
#
loop_
_entity_poly.entity_id
_entity_poly.type
_entity_poly.pdbx_seq_one_letter_code
_entity_poly.pdbx_strand_id
1 'polypeptide(L)'
;MDTAARSMLMVAGGKQTVESDDGTISAVRFMIDLIAKPENITGVPLVRVDHPDVLALIGKAPTDSGRIPLGDIEPHWQQIAQQASRSLSIEPKARDGFQRAVIQLHDRVNRVLEYAQMRQPFTIPPLSPDGHWQPFHDAFLDDQGSDTPHPSVAYLTTIMNAANQDDPQGFEEAVDSYTQLLEESMPQVMRKMRLEVWFNRASLFTGTTAVYIAAFLCVCGSFMARGSLSNPRLSEQLRSSAWVLLVVAVVIHTLAIGMRIYLQDRPPVTNLYSSAIFVGWAAALAGIFIERLFRLGIAVLGAATIGGATLIIAHNLGNDGDTMQMMQAVLDSNFWLATHVIAITLGYSATFLAGTIAAVYLLARVLTTAVTPERERAMIRMVYGVACFALLLSFVGTVLGGIWADQSWGRFWGWDPKENGAALVVLMNANILHARWGGMIRAKGIAVLAVAGNIVTVWSWFGTNMLGVGLHAYGFMDSASMWLAIFIATQSLLMASALIHKRHTPTRSDRVDLQV
;
A
#
# COMPACT_ATOMS: atom_id res chain seq x y z
N MET A 1 19.50 11.03 -4.40
CA MET A 1 18.89 11.88 -5.44
C MET A 1 17.79 11.17 -6.24
N ASP A 2 18.01 10.04 -6.90
CA ASP A 2 16.99 9.37 -7.76
C ASP A 2 15.63 9.15 -7.07
N THR A 3 15.62 8.54 -5.88
CA THR A 3 14.38 8.27 -5.14
C THR A 3 13.67 9.55 -4.73
N ALA A 4 14.40 10.50 -4.12
CA ALA A 4 13.86 11.79 -3.71
C ALA A 4 13.26 12.58 -4.90
N ALA A 5 13.92 12.58 -6.06
CA ALA A 5 13.44 13.25 -7.26
C ALA A 5 12.13 12.64 -7.80
N ARG A 6 12.05 11.30 -7.85
CA ARG A 6 10.82 10.60 -8.26
C ARG A 6 9.68 10.85 -7.30
N SER A 7 9.95 10.84 -5.99
CA SER A 7 8.95 11.13 -4.96
C SER A 7 8.44 12.57 -5.05
N MET A 8 9.34 13.54 -5.25
CA MET A 8 8.95 14.94 -5.48
C MET A 8 8.03 15.09 -6.69
N LEU A 9 8.40 14.52 -7.85
CA LEU A 9 7.59 14.57 -9.06
C LEU A 9 6.23 13.87 -8.89
N MET A 10 6.19 12.75 -8.17
CA MET A 10 4.94 12.05 -7.86
C MET A 10 4.03 12.91 -6.99
N VAL A 11 4.54 13.54 -5.94
CA VAL A 11 3.74 14.43 -5.10
C VAL A 11 3.24 15.64 -5.89
N ALA A 12 4.13 16.28 -6.67
CA ALA A 12 3.81 17.49 -7.40
C ALA A 12 2.82 17.24 -8.55
N GLY A 13 3.05 16.20 -9.36
CA GLY A 13 2.40 16.00 -10.66
C GLY A 13 1.78 14.61 -10.89
N GLY A 14 1.91 13.69 -9.93
CA GLY A 14 1.41 12.31 -10.04
C GLY A 14 2.15 11.45 -11.06
N LYS A 15 3.37 11.83 -11.47
CA LYS A 15 4.25 11.07 -12.37
C LYS A 15 5.68 11.08 -11.84
N GLN A 16 6.44 10.03 -12.16
CA GLN A 16 7.88 9.96 -11.83
C GLN A 16 8.79 10.54 -12.92
N THR A 17 8.21 11.02 -14.02
CA THR A 17 8.90 11.65 -15.15
C THR A 17 8.10 12.87 -15.61
N VAL A 18 8.79 13.77 -16.30
CA VAL A 18 8.18 14.98 -16.84
C VAL A 18 8.28 14.91 -18.36
N GLU A 19 7.17 15.20 -19.05
CA GLU A 19 7.18 15.33 -20.51
C GLU A 19 7.42 16.79 -20.86
N SER A 20 8.37 17.04 -21.75
CA SER A 20 8.62 18.34 -22.38
C SER A 20 8.41 18.22 -23.90
N ASP A 21 8.37 19.34 -24.60
CA ASP A 21 8.29 19.39 -26.06
C ASP A 21 9.49 18.68 -26.73
N ASP A 22 10.64 18.68 -26.06
CA ASP A 22 11.88 18.03 -26.49
C ASP A 22 11.99 16.55 -26.06
N GLY A 23 10.95 16.01 -25.41
CA GLY A 23 10.87 14.61 -24.96
C GLY A 23 10.79 14.42 -23.45
N THR A 24 10.98 13.18 -23.01
CA THR A 24 10.83 12.80 -21.59
C THR A 24 12.07 13.15 -20.77
N ILE A 25 11.92 14.05 -19.80
CA ILE A 25 12.97 14.41 -18.85
C ILE A 25 12.96 13.42 -17.67
N SER A 26 14.13 12.84 -17.38
CA SER A 26 14.29 11.95 -16.21
C SER A 26 14.17 12.72 -14.89
N ALA A 27 13.70 12.07 -13.82
CA ALA A 27 13.53 12.71 -12.52
C ALA A 27 14.81 13.38 -11.99
N VAL A 28 15.94 12.70 -12.11
CA VAL A 28 17.24 13.22 -11.65
C VAL A 28 17.64 14.44 -12.46
N ARG A 29 17.48 14.39 -13.79
CA ARG A 29 17.79 15.53 -14.65
C ARG A 29 16.91 16.73 -14.32
N PHE A 30 15.61 16.50 -14.18
CA PHE A 30 14.65 17.53 -13.78
C PHE A 30 15.05 18.19 -12.46
N MET A 31 15.44 17.41 -11.45
CA MET A 31 15.84 17.95 -10.15
C MET A 31 17.16 18.73 -10.21
N ILE A 32 18.11 18.30 -11.04
CA ILE A 32 19.35 19.07 -11.27
C ILE A 32 19.02 20.39 -11.96
N ASP A 33 18.18 20.38 -13.01
CA ASP A 33 17.76 21.61 -13.69
C ASP A 33 16.94 22.51 -12.74
N LEU A 34 16.08 21.96 -11.89
CA LEU A 34 15.35 22.71 -10.86
C LEU A 34 16.26 23.50 -9.91
N ILE A 35 17.41 22.93 -9.59
CA ILE A 35 18.37 23.52 -8.65
C ILE A 35 19.34 24.46 -9.36
N ALA A 36 19.90 24.03 -10.49
CA ALA A 36 20.99 24.72 -11.17
C ALA A 36 20.51 25.70 -12.24
N LYS A 37 19.36 25.43 -12.89
CA LYS A 37 18.81 26.17 -14.04
C LYS A 37 17.28 26.28 -13.97
N PRO A 38 16.72 26.92 -12.93
CA PRO A 38 15.28 26.97 -12.73
C PRO A 38 14.54 27.54 -13.96
N GLU A 39 15.15 28.47 -14.69
CA GLU A 39 14.61 29.03 -15.94
C GLU A 39 14.28 27.98 -17.02
N ASN A 40 14.99 26.86 -17.06
CA ASN A 40 14.75 25.79 -18.03
C ASN A 40 13.50 24.96 -17.73
N ILE A 41 13.00 25.01 -16.49
CA ILE A 41 11.89 24.17 -16.04
C ILE A 41 10.66 24.96 -15.62
N THR A 42 10.75 26.28 -15.46
CA THR A 42 9.62 27.14 -15.05
C THR A 42 8.41 26.99 -15.97
N GLY A 43 8.65 26.79 -17.28
CA GLY A 43 7.61 26.58 -18.30
C GLY A 43 7.12 25.14 -18.43
N VAL A 44 7.72 24.18 -17.72
CA VAL A 44 7.40 22.76 -17.89
C VAL A 44 6.18 22.37 -17.05
N PRO A 45 5.13 21.74 -17.65
CA PRO A 45 3.94 21.30 -16.92
C PRO A 45 4.25 20.29 -15.81
N LEU A 46 4.25 20.77 -14.56
CA LEU A 46 4.66 19.97 -13.40
C LEU A 46 3.51 19.74 -12.41
N VAL A 47 2.94 20.82 -11.88
CA VAL A 47 2.10 20.77 -10.67
C VAL A 47 0.68 20.43 -11.06
N ARG A 48 0.13 19.36 -10.49
CA ARG A 48 -1.23 18.93 -10.80
C ARG A 48 -2.27 19.84 -10.14
N VAL A 49 -3.17 20.40 -10.94
CA VAL A 49 -4.31 21.24 -10.49
C VAL A 49 -5.56 20.79 -11.25
N ASP A 50 -6.54 20.26 -10.52
CA ASP A 50 -7.77 19.72 -11.11
C ASP A 50 -9.04 20.44 -10.64
N HIS A 51 -8.98 21.18 -9.53
CA HIS A 51 -10.18 21.79 -8.94
C HIS A 51 -10.56 23.08 -9.70
N PRO A 52 -11.80 23.21 -10.22
CA PRO A 52 -12.21 24.36 -11.03
C PRO A 52 -11.98 25.71 -10.35
N ASP A 53 -12.34 25.84 -9.07
CA ASP A 53 -12.16 27.10 -8.33
C ASP A 53 -10.69 27.44 -8.05
N VAL A 54 -9.82 26.42 -7.97
CA VAL A 54 -8.37 26.64 -7.82
C VAL A 54 -7.75 27.02 -9.17
N LEU A 55 -8.22 26.44 -10.27
CA LEU A 55 -7.86 26.87 -11.63
C LEU A 55 -8.26 28.33 -11.84
N ALA A 56 -9.48 28.72 -11.44
CA ALA A 56 -9.94 30.10 -11.53
C ALA A 56 -9.07 31.06 -10.69
N LEU A 57 -8.59 30.63 -9.51
CA LEU A 57 -7.69 31.42 -8.66
C LEU A 57 -6.36 31.76 -9.35
N ILE A 58 -5.89 30.89 -10.25
CA ILE A 58 -4.67 31.08 -11.06
C ILE A 58 -4.97 31.52 -12.50
N GLY A 59 -6.18 32.02 -12.75
CA GLY A 59 -6.56 32.56 -14.07
C GLY A 59 -6.72 31.52 -15.18
N LYS A 60 -6.92 30.24 -14.85
CA LYS A 60 -7.09 29.12 -15.80
C LYS A 60 -8.54 28.67 -15.92
N ALA A 61 -8.91 28.13 -17.08
CA ALA A 61 -10.22 27.57 -17.31
C ALA A 61 -10.31 26.13 -16.76
N PRO A 62 -11.52 25.60 -16.46
CA PRO A 62 -11.68 24.21 -16.05
C PRO A 62 -11.16 23.19 -17.07
N THR A 63 -11.12 23.55 -18.36
CA THR A 63 -10.53 22.74 -19.44
C THR A 63 -9.02 22.59 -19.34
N ASP A 64 -8.35 23.47 -18.58
CA ASP A 64 -6.90 23.47 -18.37
C ASP A 64 -6.50 22.58 -17.18
N SER A 65 -7.45 21.81 -16.62
CA SER A 65 -7.18 20.80 -15.58
C SER A 65 -6.07 19.85 -16.03
N GLY A 66 -5.09 19.65 -15.15
CA GLY A 66 -3.95 18.80 -15.46
C GLY A 66 -2.68 19.29 -14.77
N ARG A 67 -1.54 19.18 -15.45
CA ARG A 67 -0.26 19.67 -14.94
C ARG A 67 -0.04 21.09 -15.44
N ILE A 68 0.26 21.99 -14.52
CA ILE A 68 0.45 23.40 -14.79
C ILE A 68 1.92 23.76 -14.53
N PRO A 69 2.54 24.57 -15.41
CA PRO A 69 3.88 25.10 -15.18
C PRO A 69 3.98 25.89 -13.88
N LEU A 70 5.15 25.87 -13.24
CA LEU A 70 5.38 26.68 -12.04
C LEU A 70 5.28 28.18 -12.35
N GLY A 71 5.71 28.60 -13.54
CA GLY A 71 5.64 30.00 -13.97
C GLY A 71 4.21 30.54 -14.10
N ASP A 72 3.22 29.67 -14.32
CA ASP A 72 1.81 30.06 -14.35
C ASP A 72 1.23 30.21 -12.93
N ILE A 73 1.84 29.54 -11.94
CA ILE A 73 1.38 29.53 -10.54
C ILE A 73 2.05 30.65 -9.74
N GLU A 74 3.33 30.94 -10.02
CA GLU A 74 4.17 31.90 -9.30
C GLU A 74 3.51 33.29 -9.11
N PRO A 75 2.90 33.91 -10.14
CA PRO A 75 2.25 35.22 -9.99
C PRO A 75 1.09 35.23 -8.99
N HIS A 76 0.49 34.06 -8.75
CA HIS A 76 -0.67 33.87 -7.88
C HIS A 76 -0.29 33.31 -6.50
N TRP A 77 1.00 33.06 -6.23
CA TRP A 77 1.47 32.36 -5.04
C TRP A 77 1.01 33.00 -3.73
N GLN A 78 1.09 34.33 -3.63
CA GLN A 78 0.66 35.04 -2.43
C GLN A 78 -0.83 34.81 -2.12
N GLN A 79 -1.67 34.76 -3.14
CA GLN A 79 -3.11 34.50 -2.98
C GLN A 79 -3.36 33.06 -2.56
N ILE A 80 -2.67 32.09 -3.19
CA ILE A 80 -2.75 30.67 -2.85
C ILE A 80 -2.34 30.45 -1.38
N ALA A 81 -1.20 31.01 -0.96
CA ALA A 81 -0.70 30.88 0.41
C ALA A 81 -1.66 31.49 1.44
N GLN A 82 -2.27 32.65 1.14
CA GLN A 82 -3.27 33.25 2.02
C GLN A 82 -4.53 32.38 2.13
N GLN A 83 -5.03 31.83 1.03
CA GLN A 83 -6.21 30.95 1.04
C GLN A 83 -5.92 29.63 1.76
N ALA A 84 -4.74 29.03 1.54
CA ALA A 84 -4.30 27.82 2.24
C ALA A 84 -4.19 28.07 3.75
N SER A 85 -3.56 29.17 4.17
CA SER A 85 -3.44 29.55 5.59
C SER A 85 -4.81 29.76 6.25
N ARG A 86 -5.74 30.44 5.58
CA ARG A 86 -7.14 30.58 6.05
C ARG A 86 -7.86 29.24 6.13
N SER A 87 -7.60 28.33 5.20
CA SER A 87 -8.23 27.01 5.16
C SER A 87 -7.68 26.08 6.25
N LEU A 88 -6.42 26.27 6.64
CA LEU A 88 -5.77 25.48 7.69
C LEU A 88 -6.32 25.77 9.09
N SER A 89 -6.88 26.96 9.34
CA SER A 89 -7.54 27.29 10.61
C SER A 89 -8.93 26.64 10.77
N ILE A 90 -9.46 26.06 9.69
CA ILE A 90 -10.72 25.29 9.70
C ILE A 90 -10.39 23.83 9.99
N GLU A 91 -11.20 23.19 10.84
CA GLU A 91 -11.07 21.77 11.14
C GLU A 91 -11.10 20.91 9.86
N PRO A 92 -10.22 19.90 9.70
CA PRO A 92 -10.08 19.13 8.46
C PRO A 92 -11.40 18.58 7.89
N LYS A 93 -12.34 18.18 8.74
CA LYS A 93 -13.65 17.63 8.34
C LYS A 93 -14.65 18.68 7.88
N ALA A 94 -14.49 19.91 8.34
CA ALA A 94 -15.35 21.03 7.98
C ALA A 94 -14.89 21.72 6.68
N ARG A 95 -13.74 21.31 6.13
CA ARG A 95 -13.19 21.91 4.92
C ARG A 95 -13.99 21.53 3.68
N ASP A 96 -14.40 22.53 2.91
CA ASP A 96 -15.03 22.32 1.61
C ASP A 96 -14.02 21.79 0.55
N GLY A 97 -14.50 21.55 -0.67
CA GLY A 97 -13.67 21.03 -1.76
C GLY A 97 -12.56 21.99 -2.17
N PHE A 98 -12.86 23.29 -2.23
CA PHE A 98 -11.90 24.33 -2.59
C PHE A 98 -10.80 24.47 -1.53
N GLN A 99 -11.18 24.52 -0.26
CA GLN A 99 -10.26 24.63 0.89
C GLN A 99 -9.28 23.46 0.94
N ARG A 100 -9.75 22.24 0.67
CA ARG A 100 -8.86 21.07 0.55
C ARG A 100 -7.94 21.19 -0.66
N ALA A 101 -8.47 21.57 -1.81
CA ALA A 101 -7.71 21.66 -3.05
C ALA A 101 -6.63 22.77 -3.01
N VAL A 102 -6.91 23.92 -2.40
CA VAL A 102 -5.93 25.02 -2.29
C VAL A 102 -4.80 24.69 -1.32
N ILE A 103 -5.09 23.98 -0.22
CA ILE A 103 -4.05 23.44 0.68
C ILE A 103 -3.18 22.43 -0.08
N GLN A 104 -3.79 21.51 -0.83
CA GLN A 104 -3.02 20.53 -1.62
C GLN A 104 -2.12 21.21 -2.66
N LEU A 105 -2.62 22.24 -3.35
CA LEU A 105 -1.80 23.02 -4.29
C LEU A 105 -0.62 23.69 -3.58
N HIS A 106 -0.90 24.37 -2.45
CA HIS A 106 0.12 25.01 -1.62
C HIS A 106 1.21 24.02 -1.19
N ASP A 107 0.83 22.84 -0.71
CA ASP A 107 1.78 21.83 -0.22
C ASP A 107 2.61 21.22 -1.37
N ARG A 108 2.00 21.02 -2.54
CA ARG A 108 2.70 20.55 -3.76
C ARG A 108 3.76 21.54 -4.22
N VAL A 109 3.42 22.82 -4.29
CA VAL A 109 4.34 23.87 -4.74
C VAL A 109 5.46 24.06 -3.72
N ASN A 110 5.15 24.16 -2.42
CA ASN A 110 6.17 24.29 -1.39
C ASN A 110 7.16 23.12 -1.40
N ARG A 111 6.69 21.89 -1.62
CA ARG A 111 7.58 20.73 -1.76
C ARG A 111 8.55 20.90 -2.92
N VAL A 112 8.11 21.40 -4.06
CA VAL A 112 9.03 21.65 -5.19
C VAL A 112 10.03 22.76 -4.84
N LEU A 113 9.58 23.82 -4.16
CA LEU A 113 10.45 24.92 -3.73
C LEU A 113 11.49 24.46 -2.69
N GLU A 114 11.14 23.58 -1.76
CA GLU A 114 12.08 23.00 -0.80
C GLU A 114 13.22 22.24 -1.49
N TYR A 115 12.92 21.54 -2.60
CA TYR A 115 13.93 20.85 -3.40
C TYR A 115 14.76 21.82 -4.23
N ALA A 116 14.14 22.84 -4.82
CA ALA A 116 14.84 23.90 -5.55
C ALA A 116 15.85 24.64 -4.65
N GLN A 117 15.47 24.87 -3.41
CA GLN A 117 16.32 25.51 -2.40
C GLN A 117 17.32 24.56 -1.73
N MET A 118 17.34 23.28 -2.13
CA MET A 118 18.15 22.22 -1.51
C MET A 118 17.96 22.08 0.02
N ARG A 119 16.73 22.35 0.49
CA ARG A 119 16.27 22.02 1.85
C ARG A 119 15.86 20.55 1.97
N GLN A 120 15.57 19.92 0.83
CA GLN A 120 15.31 18.49 0.69
C GLN A 120 15.98 17.99 -0.61
N PRO A 121 16.34 16.70 -0.69
CA PRO A 121 16.52 15.78 0.44
C PRO A 121 17.77 16.15 1.27
N PHE A 122 17.93 15.52 2.42
CA PHE A 122 19.12 15.68 3.25
C PHE A 122 20.30 14.98 2.55
N THR A 123 21.32 15.74 2.17
CA THR A 123 22.40 15.29 1.28
C THR A 123 23.79 15.39 1.91
N ILE A 124 23.91 16.09 3.03
CA ILE A 124 25.17 16.25 3.75
C ILE A 124 25.27 15.17 4.84
N PRO A 125 26.23 14.23 4.73
CA PRO A 125 26.44 13.20 5.73
C PRO A 125 27.01 13.78 7.02
N PRO A 126 26.76 13.18 8.18
CA PRO A 126 27.42 13.58 9.41
C PRO A 126 28.92 13.21 9.40
N LEU A 127 29.77 14.10 9.94
CA LEU A 127 31.21 13.85 10.12
C LEU A 127 31.52 13.01 11.37
N SER A 128 30.58 12.93 12.31
CA SER A 128 30.70 12.14 13.54
C SER A 128 29.68 10.99 13.55
N PRO A 129 29.96 9.89 14.26
CA PRO A 129 29.02 8.76 14.37
C PRO A 129 27.65 9.13 14.94
N ASP A 130 27.61 10.10 15.85
CA ASP A 130 26.39 10.57 16.51
C ASP A 130 25.70 11.73 15.77
N GLY A 131 26.28 12.20 14.67
CA GLY A 131 25.73 13.29 13.89
C GLY A 131 24.50 12.89 13.07
N HIS A 132 23.78 13.90 12.58
CA HIS A 132 22.63 13.71 11.72
C HIS A 132 22.93 14.21 10.31
N TRP A 133 22.24 13.62 9.33
CA TRP A 133 22.23 14.18 7.98
C TRP A 133 21.64 15.59 8.00
N GLN A 134 22.15 16.46 7.15
CA GLN A 134 21.68 17.84 7.05
C GLN A 134 21.26 18.18 5.61
N PRO A 135 20.31 19.11 5.44
CA PRO A 135 20.08 19.75 4.15
C PRO A 135 21.34 20.47 3.67
N PHE A 136 21.58 20.45 2.35
CA PHE A 136 22.67 21.21 1.76
C PHE A 136 22.52 22.71 2.04
N HIS A 137 21.30 23.25 1.98
CA HIS A 137 21.02 24.66 2.27
C HIS A 137 21.60 25.11 3.62
N ASP A 138 21.30 24.35 4.68
CA ASP A 138 21.68 24.70 6.04
C ASP A 138 23.20 24.56 6.21
N ALA A 139 23.78 23.45 5.77
CA ALA A 139 25.22 23.21 5.83
C ALA A 139 26.03 24.24 5.02
N PHE A 140 25.52 24.68 3.87
CA PHE A 140 26.16 25.70 3.06
C PHE A 140 26.19 27.06 3.77
N LEU A 141 25.11 27.43 4.47
CA LEU A 141 25.07 28.67 5.26
C LEU A 141 26.01 28.61 6.46
N ASP A 142 26.07 27.47 7.15
CA ASP A 142 26.97 27.25 8.28
C ASP A 142 28.45 27.31 7.84
N ASP A 143 28.76 26.80 6.65
CA ASP A 143 30.12 26.80 6.08
C ASP A 143 30.62 28.20 5.69
N GLN A 144 29.75 29.17 5.38
CA GLN A 144 30.16 30.52 4.92
C GLN A 144 30.92 31.34 5.99
N GLY A 145 31.01 30.85 7.23
CA GLY A 145 31.81 31.45 8.29
C GLY A 145 32.60 30.44 9.13
N SER A 146 32.71 29.19 8.69
CA SER A 146 33.37 28.12 9.43
C SER A 146 34.85 28.00 9.06
N ASP A 147 35.72 27.86 10.06
CA ASP A 147 37.14 27.52 9.87
C ASP A 147 37.33 26.06 9.40
N THR A 148 36.29 25.23 9.54
CA THR A 148 36.28 23.81 9.15
C THR A 148 35.09 23.53 8.24
N PRO A 149 35.16 23.92 6.95
CA PRO A 149 34.08 23.68 6.01
C PRO A 149 33.85 22.18 5.77
N HIS A 150 32.60 21.80 5.55
CA HIS A 150 32.23 20.42 5.32
C HIS A 150 32.63 19.97 3.90
N PRO A 151 33.43 18.90 3.73
CA PRO A 151 33.92 18.47 2.41
C PRO A 151 32.79 18.24 1.38
N SER A 152 31.70 17.59 1.80
CA SER A 152 30.53 17.35 0.94
C SER A 152 29.87 18.61 0.39
N VAL A 153 29.92 19.74 1.12
CA VAL A 153 29.37 21.01 0.64
C VAL A 153 30.17 21.48 -0.57
N ALA A 154 31.51 21.46 -0.48
CA ALA A 154 32.38 21.83 -1.60
C ALA A 154 32.15 20.96 -2.84
N TYR A 155 32.05 19.63 -2.69
CA TYR A 155 31.78 18.73 -3.81
C TYR A 155 30.42 18.99 -4.46
N LEU A 156 29.35 19.13 -3.66
CA LEU A 156 28.02 19.42 -4.18
C LEU A 156 27.95 20.80 -4.86
N THR A 157 28.64 21.80 -4.33
CA THR A 157 28.78 23.11 -4.99
C THR A 157 29.45 22.97 -6.35
N THR A 158 30.54 22.20 -6.47
CA THR A 158 31.20 21.95 -7.76
C THR A 158 30.27 21.24 -8.75
N ILE A 159 29.54 20.22 -8.29
CA ILE A 159 28.55 19.51 -9.12
C ILE A 159 27.48 20.47 -9.65
N MET A 160 26.90 21.31 -8.78
CA MET A 160 25.85 22.26 -9.17
C MET A 160 26.38 23.37 -10.09
N ASN A 161 27.62 23.83 -9.86
CA ASN A 161 28.26 24.82 -10.74
C ASN A 161 28.53 24.25 -12.14
N ALA A 162 29.04 23.02 -12.25
CA ALA A 162 29.25 22.35 -13.53
C ALA A 162 27.92 22.12 -14.26
N ALA A 163 26.86 21.73 -13.54
CA ALA A 163 25.51 21.62 -14.10
C ALA A 163 24.99 22.96 -14.62
N ASN A 164 25.20 24.05 -13.88
CA ASN A 164 24.80 25.40 -14.29
C ASN A 164 25.59 25.91 -15.53
N GLN A 165 26.85 25.50 -15.68
CA GLN A 165 27.71 25.94 -16.79
C GLN A 165 27.57 25.11 -18.08
N ASP A 166 26.69 24.09 -18.11
CA ASP A 166 26.64 23.08 -19.19
C ASP A 166 28.03 22.46 -19.45
N ASP A 167 28.74 22.08 -18.39
CA ASP A 167 30.01 21.36 -18.47
C ASP A 167 29.80 19.88 -18.08
N PRO A 168 29.53 18.97 -19.05
CA PRO A 168 29.31 17.56 -18.75
C PRO A 168 30.55 16.88 -18.19
N GLN A 169 31.74 17.28 -18.63
CA GLN A 169 32.99 16.66 -18.19
C GLN A 169 33.28 17.04 -16.74
N GLY A 170 33.23 18.33 -16.42
CA GLY A 170 33.39 18.79 -15.04
C GLY A 170 32.32 18.23 -14.11
N PHE A 171 31.09 18.04 -14.61
CA PHE A 171 30.03 17.40 -13.84
C PHE A 171 30.34 15.93 -13.51
N GLU A 172 30.77 15.14 -14.50
CA GLU A 172 31.11 13.73 -14.32
C GLU A 172 32.31 13.58 -13.37
N GLU A 173 33.38 14.36 -13.57
CA GLU A 173 34.55 14.37 -12.70
C GLU A 173 34.22 14.74 -11.25
N ALA A 174 33.33 15.73 -11.04
CA ALA A 174 32.89 16.15 -9.71
C ALA A 174 32.02 15.10 -9.02
N VAL A 175 31.12 14.44 -9.76
CA VAL A 175 30.28 13.35 -9.23
C VAL A 175 31.12 12.13 -8.88
N ASP A 176 32.09 11.75 -9.72
CA ASP A 176 32.99 10.62 -9.47
C ASP A 176 33.85 10.87 -8.24
N SER A 177 34.43 12.07 -8.12
CA SER A 177 35.24 12.45 -6.97
C SER A 177 34.43 12.42 -5.66
N TYR A 178 33.18 12.92 -5.68
CA TYR A 178 32.31 12.86 -4.51
C TYR A 178 31.91 11.43 -4.16
N THR A 179 31.62 10.62 -5.18
CA THR A 179 31.27 9.21 -5.00
C THR A 179 32.43 8.43 -4.38
N GLN A 180 33.67 8.66 -4.84
CA GLN A 180 34.86 8.05 -4.25
C GLN A 180 35.01 8.43 -2.77
N LEU A 181 34.85 9.72 -2.42
CA LEU A 181 34.89 10.15 -1.02
C LEU A 181 33.86 9.41 -0.16
N LEU A 182 32.62 9.27 -0.65
CA LEU A 182 31.55 8.57 0.08
C LEU A 182 31.77 7.06 0.16
N GLU A 183 32.38 6.44 -0.85
CA GLU A 183 32.74 5.02 -0.82
C GLU A 183 33.83 4.72 0.23
N GLU A 184 34.82 5.60 0.33
CA GLU A 184 35.90 5.48 1.31
C GLU A 184 35.42 5.77 2.73
N SER A 185 34.59 6.80 2.92
CA SER A 185 34.13 7.22 4.24
C SER A 185 32.91 6.45 4.76
N MET A 186 31.98 6.03 3.89
CA MET A 186 30.69 5.45 4.27
C MET A 186 30.27 4.24 3.39
N PRO A 187 31.10 3.18 3.28
CA PRO A 187 30.86 2.07 2.33
C PRO A 187 29.52 1.34 2.56
N GLN A 188 29.08 1.23 3.82
CA GLN A 188 27.80 0.59 4.17
C GLN A 188 26.60 1.40 3.67
N VAL A 189 26.64 2.72 3.82
CA VAL A 189 25.58 3.62 3.34
C VAL A 189 25.53 3.59 1.82
N MET A 190 26.68 3.65 1.15
CA MET A 190 26.76 3.54 -0.30
C MET A 190 26.13 2.24 -0.83
N ARG A 191 26.43 1.10 -0.19
CA ARG A 191 25.82 -0.19 -0.56
C ARG A 191 24.31 -0.18 -0.37
N LYS A 192 23.82 0.39 0.74
CA LYS A 192 22.39 0.50 1.04
C LYS A 192 21.66 1.39 0.02
N MET A 193 22.25 2.54 -0.33
CA MET A 193 21.71 3.45 -1.35
C MET A 193 21.64 2.80 -2.74
N ARG A 194 22.68 2.06 -3.16
CA ARG A 194 22.65 1.32 -4.44
C ARG A 194 21.53 0.28 -4.47
N LEU A 195 21.35 -0.44 -3.36
CA LEU A 195 20.26 -1.41 -3.23
C LEU A 195 18.89 -0.73 -3.30
N GLU A 196 18.72 0.43 -2.68
CA GLU A 196 17.48 1.22 -2.75
C GLU A 196 17.16 1.64 -4.19
N VAL A 197 18.13 2.19 -4.91
CA VAL A 197 17.96 2.60 -6.32
C VAL A 197 17.59 1.39 -7.18
N TRP A 198 18.26 0.25 -6.97
CA TRP A 198 17.93 -0.98 -7.68
C TRP A 198 16.51 -1.47 -7.34
N PHE A 199 16.15 -1.48 -6.06
CA PHE A 199 14.83 -1.91 -5.58
C PHE A 199 13.71 -1.07 -6.20
N ASN A 200 13.86 0.25 -6.20
CA ASN A 200 12.89 1.18 -6.78
C ASN A 200 12.77 1.01 -8.30
N ARG A 201 13.89 0.76 -9.01
CA ARG A 201 13.89 0.51 -10.46
C ARG A 201 13.34 -0.85 -10.85
N ALA A 202 13.58 -1.89 -10.05
CA ALA A 202 13.12 -3.24 -10.32
C ALA A 202 11.58 -3.36 -10.24
N SER A 203 10.91 -2.46 -9.51
CA SER A 203 9.44 -2.41 -9.39
C SER A 203 8.81 -3.77 -9.02
N LEU A 204 9.45 -4.49 -8.09
CA LEU A 204 9.14 -5.89 -7.77
C LEU A 204 7.67 -6.13 -7.44
N PHE A 205 7.00 -5.20 -6.77
CA PHE A 205 5.57 -5.31 -6.45
C PHE A 205 4.68 -5.25 -7.70
N THR A 206 4.98 -4.39 -8.67
CA THR A 206 4.24 -4.32 -9.94
C THR A 206 4.38 -5.63 -10.73
N GLY A 207 5.60 -6.15 -10.83
CA GLY A 207 5.85 -7.46 -11.44
C GLY A 207 5.09 -8.58 -10.71
N THR A 208 5.08 -8.56 -9.39
CA THR A 208 4.35 -9.54 -8.56
C THR A 208 2.84 -9.48 -8.79
N THR A 209 2.25 -8.28 -8.96
CA THR A 209 0.83 -8.11 -9.31
C THR A 209 0.49 -8.83 -10.61
N ALA A 210 1.34 -8.72 -11.64
CA ALA A 210 1.13 -9.43 -12.90
C ALA A 210 1.16 -10.96 -12.72
N VAL A 211 2.07 -11.47 -11.87
CA VAL A 211 2.13 -12.91 -11.55
C VAL A 211 0.90 -13.37 -10.78
N TYR A 212 0.37 -12.59 -9.82
CA TYR A 212 -0.90 -12.91 -9.15
C TYR A 212 -2.08 -12.94 -10.13
N ILE A 213 -2.15 -11.98 -11.06
CA ILE A 213 -3.18 -11.97 -12.11
C ILE A 213 -3.05 -13.21 -13.00
N ALA A 214 -1.84 -13.58 -13.40
CA ALA A 214 -1.61 -14.80 -14.19
C ALA A 214 -2.04 -16.06 -13.42
N ALA A 215 -1.71 -16.18 -12.13
CA ALA A 215 -2.17 -17.28 -11.28
C ALA A 215 -3.71 -17.32 -11.18
N PHE A 216 -4.35 -16.16 -11.01
CA PHE A 216 -5.81 -16.02 -11.00
C PHE A 216 -6.44 -16.49 -12.32
N LEU A 217 -5.90 -16.05 -13.46
CA LEU A 217 -6.41 -16.45 -14.77
C LEU A 217 -6.21 -17.95 -15.03
N CYS A 218 -5.04 -18.51 -14.66
CA CYS A 218 -4.78 -19.94 -14.77
C CYS A 218 -5.78 -20.77 -13.93
N VAL A 219 -6.07 -20.36 -12.69
CA VAL A 219 -7.01 -21.11 -11.85
C VAL A 219 -8.46 -20.96 -12.32
N CYS A 220 -8.87 -19.78 -12.80
CA CYS A 220 -10.16 -19.61 -13.46
C CYS A 220 -10.28 -20.50 -14.71
N GLY A 221 -9.23 -20.54 -15.53
CA GLY A 221 -9.11 -21.44 -16.68
C GLY A 221 -9.20 -22.91 -16.26
N SER A 222 -8.64 -23.29 -15.11
CA SER A 222 -8.74 -24.66 -14.58
C SER A 222 -10.18 -25.08 -14.29
N PHE A 223 -11.02 -24.15 -13.82
CA PHE A 223 -12.45 -24.39 -13.56
C PHE A 223 -13.25 -24.46 -14.85
N MET A 224 -12.98 -23.57 -15.80
CA MET A 224 -13.61 -23.61 -17.13
C MET A 224 -13.26 -24.88 -17.89
N ALA A 225 -12.00 -25.31 -17.85
CA ALA A 225 -11.52 -26.53 -18.49
C ALA A 225 -12.23 -27.78 -17.94
N ARG A 226 -12.49 -27.82 -16.63
CA ARG A 226 -13.19 -28.92 -15.97
C ARG A 226 -14.69 -28.94 -16.26
N GLY A 227 -15.32 -27.76 -16.26
CA GLY A 227 -16.76 -27.62 -16.46
C GLY A 227 -17.14 -27.56 -17.93
N SER A 228 -16.89 -26.43 -18.58
CA SER A 228 -17.37 -26.14 -19.94
C SER A 228 -16.67 -26.95 -21.02
N LEU A 229 -15.35 -27.19 -20.89
CA LEU A 229 -14.57 -27.92 -21.90
C LEU A 229 -14.47 -29.42 -21.63
N SER A 230 -14.94 -29.90 -20.47
CA SER A 230 -14.88 -31.30 -20.05
C SER A 230 -13.49 -31.96 -20.21
N ASN A 231 -12.41 -31.18 -20.05
CA ASN A 231 -11.03 -31.62 -20.23
C ASN A 231 -10.30 -31.66 -18.87
N PRO A 232 -10.30 -32.80 -18.17
CA PRO A 232 -9.72 -32.92 -16.83
C PRO A 232 -8.19 -32.81 -16.82
N ARG A 233 -7.51 -33.20 -17.90
CA ARG A 233 -6.04 -33.10 -18.01
C ARG A 233 -5.61 -31.64 -18.06
N LEU A 234 -6.25 -30.85 -18.93
CA LEU A 234 -5.99 -29.41 -19.03
C LEU A 234 -6.35 -28.69 -17.72
N SER A 235 -7.46 -29.07 -17.08
CA SER A 235 -7.85 -28.52 -15.78
C SER A 235 -6.75 -28.71 -14.73
N GLU A 236 -6.21 -29.92 -14.61
CA GLU A 236 -5.18 -30.22 -13.62
C GLU A 236 -3.84 -29.54 -13.94
N GLN A 237 -3.46 -29.47 -15.22
CA GLN A 237 -2.30 -28.71 -15.66
C GLN A 237 -2.42 -27.22 -15.29
N LEU A 238 -3.55 -26.60 -15.61
CA LEU A 238 -3.80 -25.19 -15.29
C LEU A 238 -3.83 -24.92 -13.79
N ARG A 239 -4.43 -25.82 -12.99
CA ARG A 239 -4.43 -25.71 -11.51
C ARG A 239 -3.01 -25.81 -10.95
N SER A 240 -2.21 -26.77 -11.43
CA SER A 240 -0.82 -26.94 -11.02
C SER A 240 0.02 -25.72 -11.41
N SER A 241 -0.12 -25.23 -12.65
CA SER A 241 0.55 -24.00 -13.11
C SER A 241 0.15 -22.79 -12.27
N ALA A 242 -1.14 -22.63 -11.93
CA ALA A 242 -1.60 -21.56 -11.06
C ALA A 242 -0.95 -21.61 -9.67
N TRP A 243 -0.79 -22.81 -9.10
CA TRP A 243 -0.10 -22.99 -7.82
C TRP A 243 1.40 -22.67 -7.92
N VAL A 244 2.08 -23.08 -9.00
CA VAL A 244 3.49 -22.73 -9.23
C VAL A 244 3.66 -21.22 -9.39
N LEU A 245 2.78 -20.56 -10.16
CA LEU A 245 2.78 -19.10 -10.29
C LEU A 245 2.57 -18.41 -8.94
N LEU A 246 1.67 -18.94 -8.10
CA LEU A 246 1.47 -18.42 -6.75
C LEU A 246 2.73 -18.54 -5.88
N VAL A 247 3.45 -19.68 -5.97
CA VAL A 247 4.75 -19.87 -5.28
C VAL A 247 5.78 -18.86 -5.79
N VAL A 248 5.89 -18.68 -7.11
CA VAL A 248 6.80 -17.70 -7.71
C VAL A 248 6.45 -16.28 -7.23
N ALA A 249 5.17 -15.91 -7.24
CA ALA A 249 4.72 -14.62 -6.72
C ALA A 249 5.15 -14.44 -5.27
N VAL A 250 4.93 -15.44 -4.40
CA VAL A 250 5.35 -15.37 -2.99
C VAL A 250 6.86 -15.24 -2.82
N VAL A 251 7.67 -15.91 -3.63
CA VAL A 251 9.14 -15.78 -3.56
C VAL A 251 9.57 -14.35 -3.89
N ILE A 252 9.08 -13.79 -5.00
CA ILE A 252 9.39 -12.41 -5.40
C ILE A 252 8.86 -11.41 -4.36
N HIS A 253 7.64 -11.62 -3.85
CA HIS A 253 7.02 -10.79 -2.84
C HIS A 253 7.80 -10.82 -1.51
N THR A 254 8.27 -12.00 -1.10
CA THR A 254 9.10 -12.17 0.11
C THR A 254 10.44 -11.46 -0.04
N LEU A 255 11.08 -11.57 -1.21
CA LEU A 255 12.32 -10.85 -1.51
C LEU A 255 12.12 -9.33 -1.43
N ALA A 256 11.03 -8.82 -2.00
CA ALA A 256 10.70 -7.41 -1.99
C ALA A 256 10.44 -6.88 -0.56
N ILE A 257 9.69 -7.63 0.25
CA ILE A 257 9.46 -7.30 1.67
C ILE A 257 10.79 -7.36 2.44
N GLY A 258 11.62 -8.38 2.23
CA GLY A 258 12.91 -8.53 2.91
C GLY A 258 13.88 -7.39 2.60
N MET A 259 13.97 -6.99 1.33
CA MET A 259 14.74 -5.81 0.92
C MET A 259 14.21 -4.55 1.60
N ARG A 260 12.90 -4.38 1.69
CA ARG A 260 12.31 -3.22 2.36
C ARG A 260 12.58 -3.21 3.87
N ILE A 261 12.53 -4.35 4.54
CA ILE A 261 12.93 -4.48 5.96
C ILE A 261 14.37 -4.03 6.13
N TYR A 262 15.29 -4.48 5.27
CA TYR A 262 16.70 -4.08 5.30
C TYR A 262 16.90 -2.59 4.97
N LEU A 263 16.14 -2.03 4.03
CA LEU A 263 16.24 -0.61 3.67
C LEU A 263 15.70 0.30 4.78
N GLN A 264 14.60 -0.07 5.42
CA GLN A 264 13.97 0.76 6.46
C GLN A 264 14.56 0.51 7.86
N ASP A 265 15.27 -0.60 8.08
CA ASP A 265 15.64 -1.10 9.42
C ASP A 265 14.42 -1.25 10.35
N ARG A 266 13.26 -1.56 9.75
CA ARG A 266 11.97 -1.70 10.42
C ARG A 266 11.29 -3.01 10.05
N PRO A 267 10.38 -3.51 10.91
CA PRO A 267 9.48 -4.61 10.55
C PRO A 267 8.66 -4.31 9.28
N PRO A 268 8.08 -5.35 8.63
CA PRO A 268 7.47 -5.22 7.31
C PRO A 268 6.24 -4.31 7.23
N VAL A 269 5.62 -3.96 8.37
CA VAL A 269 4.41 -3.14 8.42
C VAL A 269 4.68 -1.90 9.27
N THR A 270 4.75 -0.75 8.59
CA THR A 270 5.08 0.57 9.14
C THR A 270 4.01 1.63 8.83
N ASN A 271 3.27 1.45 7.74
CA ASN A 271 2.21 2.35 7.27
C ASN A 271 1.12 1.58 6.49
N LEU A 272 0.05 2.27 6.07
CA LEU A 272 -1.07 1.65 5.37
C LEU A 272 -0.64 0.94 4.07
N TYR A 273 0.26 1.57 3.30
CA TYR A 273 0.86 0.98 2.09
C TYR A 273 1.53 -0.38 2.38
N SER A 274 2.42 -0.43 3.38
CA SER A 274 3.13 -1.65 3.80
C SER A 274 2.20 -2.72 4.35
N SER A 275 1.13 -2.33 5.05
CA SER A 275 0.13 -3.26 5.55
C SER A 275 -0.62 -3.95 4.40
N ALA A 276 -0.91 -3.24 3.32
CA ALA A 276 -1.59 -3.82 2.16
C ALA A 276 -0.72 -4.87 1.46
N ILE A 277 0.56 -4.54 1.24
CA ILE A 277 1.56 -5.49 0.74
C ILE A 277 1.60 -6.75 1.61
N PHE A 278 1.70 -6.57 2.92
CA PHE A 278 1.83 -7.68 3.87
C PHE A 278 0.57 -8.57 3.93
N VAL A 279 -0.64 -7.99 3.90
CA VAL A 279 -1.91 -8.75 3.87
C VAL A 279 -1.98 -9.67 2.67
N GLY A 280 -1.61 -9.16 1.48
CA GLY A 280 -1.57 -9.94 0.24
C GLY A 280 -0.56 -11.08 0.29
N TRP A 281 0.65 -10.81 0.78
CA TRP A 281 1.71 -11.80 0.98
C TRP A 281 1.27 -12.92 1.95
N ALA A 282 0.70 -12.57 3.10
CA ALA A 282 0.26 -13.53 4.10
C ALA A 282 -0.88 -14.43 3.59
N ALA A 283 -1.83 -13.85 2.84
CA ALA A 283 -2.93 -14.61 2.24
C ALA A 283 -2.40 -15.58 1.17
N ALA A 284 -1.40 -15.16 0.39
CA ALA A 284 -0.75 -15.99 -0.60
C ALA A 284 0.01 -17.17 0.02
N LEU A 285 0.76 -16.93 1.10
CA LEU A 285 1.43 -17.99 1.85
C LEU A 285 0.45 -19.02 2.42
N ALA A 286 -0.63 -18.55 3.06
CA ALA A 286 -1.68 -19.43 3.56
C ALA A 286 -2.37 -20.20 2.42
N GLY A 287 -2.61 -19.54 1.27
CA GLY A 287 -3.18 -20.17 0.07
C GLY A 287 -2.32 -21.30 -0.49
N ILE A 288 -0.99 -21.14 -0.54
CA ILE A 288 -0.05 -22.20 -0.96
C ILE A 288 -0.19 -23.42 -0.06
N PHE A 289 -0.21 -23.21 1.27
CA PHE A 289 -0.32 -24.28 2.25
C PHE A 289 -1.67 -25.00 2.14
N ILE A 290 -2.79 -24.26 2.08
CA ILE A 290 -4.13 -24.84 1.98
C ILE A 290 -4.31 -25.57 0.66
N GLU A 291 -3.81 -25.02 -0.46
CA GLU A 291 -3.89 -25.70 -1.75
C GLU A 291 -3.11 -27.03 -1.75
N ARG A 292 -1.98 -27.10 -1.05
CA ARG A 292 -1.22 -28.35 -0.92
C ARG A 292 -2.03 -29.45 -0.22
N LEU A 293 -2.88 -29.08 0.73
CA LEU A 293 -3.72 -30.00 1.51
C LEU A 293 -4.99 -30.44 0.75
N PHE A 294 -5.70 -29.51 0.11
CA PHE A 294 -7.02 -29.79 -0.48
C PHE A 294 -7.04 -29.90 -2.00
N ARG A 295 -6.07 -29.30 -2.71
CA ARG A 295 -5.88 -29.39 -4.17
C ARG A 295 -7.14 -29.10 -5.00
N LEU A 296 -7.92 -28.10 -4.58
CA LEU A 296 -9.18 -27.73 -5.26
C LEU A 296 -9.04 -26.50 -6.18
N GLY A 297 -7.92 -25.78 -6.16
CA GLY A 297 -7.73 -24.49 -6.83
C GLY A 297 -8.38 -23.31 -6.08
N ILE A 298 -9.30 -23.56 -5.15
CA ILE A 298 -10.08 -22.52 -4.47
C ILE A 298 -9.20 -21.66 -3.56
N ALA A 299 -8.22 -22.27 -2.90
CA ALA A 299 -7.26 -21.55 -2.07
C ALA A 299 -6.34 -20.66 -2.92
N VAL A 300 -5.92 -21.13 -4.10
CA VAL A 300 -5.15 -20.34 -5.07
C VAL A 300 -5.97 -19.17 -5.60
N LEU A 301 -7.24 -19.40 -5.94
CA LEU A 301 -8.15 -18.35 -6.38
C LEU A 301 -8.24 -17.25 -5.31
N GLY A 302 -8.56 -17.61 -4.05
CA GLY A 302 -8.68 -16.64 -2.97
C GLY A 302 -7.39 -15.88 -2.68
N ALA A 303 -6.26 -16.60 -2.62
CA ALA A 303 -4.94 -16.02 -2.42
C ALA A 303 -4.52 -15.07 -3.54
N ALA A 304 -4.71 -15.46 -4.80
CA ALA A 304 -4.36 -14.63 -5.95
C ALA A 304 -5.24 -13.37 -6.04
N THR A 305 -6.54 -13.50 -5.73
CA THR A 305 -7.45 -12.35 -5.66
C THR A 305 -7.01 -11.37 -4.57
N ILE A 306 -6.74 -11.83 -3.35
CA ILE A 306 -6.32 -10.96 -2.24
C ILE A 306 -4.93 -10.37 -2.52
N GLY A 307 -3.97 -11.18 -2.96
CA GLY A 307 -2.61 -10.73 -3.31
C GLY A 307 -2.59 -9.67 -4.40
N GLY A 308 -3.30 -9.90 -5.51
CA GLY A 308 -3.43 -8.93 -6.59
C GLY A 308 -4.17 -7.66 -6.16
N ALA A 309 -5.33 -7.79 -5.52
CA ALA A 309 -6.14 -6.64 -5.10
C ALA A 309 -5.41 -5.74 -4.10
N THR A 310 -4.72 -6.32 -3.11
CA THR A 310 -3.99 -5.55 -2.10
C THR A 310 -2.74 -4.87 -2.65
N LEU A 311 -2.05 -5.46 -3.64
CA LEU A 311 -0.96 -4.78 -4.34
C LEU A 311 -1.47 -3.64 -5.24
N ILE A 312 -2.65 -3.78 -5.85
CA ILE A 312 -3.30 -2.67 -6.57
C ILE A 312 -3.67 -1.55 -5.60
N ILE A 313 -4.20 -1.89 -4.42
CA ILE A 313 -4.46 -0.90 -3.36
C ILE A 313 -3.14 -0.22 -2.94
N ALA A 314 -2.09 -0.99 -2.66
CA ALA A 314 -0.78 -0.45 -2.31
C ALA A 314 -0.24 0.49 -3.39
N HIS A 315 -0.37 0.13 -4.67
CA HIS A 315 0.04 1.01 -5.77
C HIS A 315 -0.67 2.37 -5.70
N ASN A 316 -1.99 2.38 -5.46
CA ASN A 316 -2.76 3.62 -5.32
C ASN A 316 -2.40 4.41 -4.05
N LEU A 317 -2.11 3.73 -2.94
CA LEU A 317 -1.63 4.35 -1.71
C LEU A 317 -0.23 4.96 -1.87
N GLY A 318 0.59 4.42 -2.78
CA GLY A 318 1.94 4.91 -3.06
C GLY A 318 1.99 6.11 -4.01
N ASN A 319 0.84 6.57 -4.52
CA ASN A 319 0.78 7.73 -5.41
C ASN A 319 1.17 9.05 -4.71
N ASP A 320 1.23 9.07 -3.38
CA ASP A 320 1.78 10.17 -2.57
C ASP A 320 3.32 10.25 -2.65
N GLY A 321 3.96 9.47 -3.53
CA GLY A 321 5.35 9.59 -3.95
C GLY A 321 6.38 8.95 -3.02
N ASP A 322 6.22 9.09 -1.70
CA ASP A 322 7.06 8.43 -0.72
C ASP A 322 6.30 7.27 -0.04
N THR A 323 6.79 6.04 -0.25
CA THR A 323 6.24 4.83 0.37
C THR A 323 6.98 4.43 1.65
N MET A 324 8.13 5.06 1.93
CA MET A 324 9.01 4.80 3.07
C MET A 324 9.07 5.99 4.03
N GLN A 325 7.95 6.70 4.18
CA GLN A 325 7.81 7.89 5.02
C GLN A 325 8.28 7.64 6.46
N MET A 326 8.78 8.72 7.07
CA MET A 326 9.02 8.78 8.51
C MET A 326 7.73 8.46 9.26
N MET A 327 7.83 7.50 10.18
CA MET A 327 6.70 7.07 10.99
C MET A 327 6.42 8.10 12.10
N GLN A 328 5.19 8.10 12.60
CA GLN A 328 4.83 8.87 13.79
C GLN A 328 5.66 8.40 14.99
N ALA A 329 5.99 9.29 15.92
CA ALA A 329 6.87 8.98 17.04
C ALA A 329 6.41 7.75 17.87
N VAL A 330 5.09 7.56 18.04
CA VAL A 330 4.53 6.39 18.74
C VAL A 330 4.82 5.07 18.00
N LEU A 331 4.92 5.11 16.67
CA LEU A 331 5.25 3.98 15.82
C LEU A 331 6.76 3.68 15.78
N ASP A 332 7.60 4.47 16.44
CA ASP A 332 9.05 4.27 16.52
C ASP A 332 9.43 3.19 17.56
N SER A 333 8.78 2.03 17.48
CA SER A 333 9.09 0.87 18.32
C SER A 333 9.11 -0.41 17.48
N ASN A 334 10.30 -0.93 17.22
CA ASN A 334 10.48 -2.17 16.48
C ASN A 334 9.82 -3.37 17.18
N PHE A 335 9.77 -3.37 18.52
CA PHE A 335 9.11 -4.43 19.28
C PHE A 335 7.61 -4.50 18.99
N TRP A 336 6.89 -3.37 19.06
CA TRP A 336 5.45 -3.33 18.86
C TRP A 336 5.06 -3.50 17.39
N LEU A 337 5.83 -2.91 16.47
CA LEU A 337 5.68 -3.14 15.04
C LEU A 337 5.89 -4.62 14.67
N ALA A 338 6.86 -5.31 15.27
CA ALA A 338 7.14 -6.72 14.97
C ALA A 338 6.18 -7.71 15.64
N THR A 339 5.50 -7.33 16.72
CA THR A 339 4.64 -8.24 17.49
C THR A 339 3.17 -7.93 17.25
N HIS A 340 2.66 -6.86 17.85
CA HIS A 340 1.25 -6.44 17.76
C HIS A 340 0.81 -6.26 16.31
N VAL A 341 1.52 -5.41 15.55
CA VAL A 341 1.08 -5.02 14.20
C VAL A 341 1.13 -6.20 13.24
N ILE A 342 2.15 -7.07 13.34
CA ILE A 342 2.21 -8.30 12.55
C ILE A 342 1.05 -9.24 12.93
N ALA A 343 0.82 -9.49 14.22
CA ALA A 343 -0.23 -10.40 14.68
C ALA A 343 -1.62 -9.96 14.21
N ILE A 344 -1.98 -8.69 14.41
CA ILE A 344 -3.30 -8.19 14.00
C ILE A 344 -3.46 -8.22 12.47
N THR A 345 -2.41 -7.89 11.72
CA THR A 345 -2.46 -7.88 10.24
C THR A 345 -2.54 -9.29 9.66
N LEU A 346 -1.89 -10.28 10.27
CA LEU A 346 -2.08 -11.69 9.92
C LEU A 346 -3.51 -12.16 10.21
N GLY A 347 -4.12 -11.68 11.32
CA GLY A 347 -5.53 -11.91 11.62
C GLY A 347 -6.48 -11.34 10.56
N TYR A 348 -6.21 -10.13 10.06
CA TYR A 348 -6.96 -9.52 8.96
C TYR A 348 -6.82 -10.34 7.67
N SER A 349 -5.59 -10.71 7.31
CA SER A 349 -5.31 -11.53 6.13
C SER A 349 -6.03 -12.88 6.16
N ALA A 350 -6.01 -13.57 7.32
CA ALA A 350 -6.74 -14.81 7.52
C ALA A 350 -8.26 -14.61 7.41
N THR A 351 -8.81 -13.55 8.01
CA THR A 351 -10.25 -13.25 7.90
C THR A 351 -10.65 -13.01 6.43
N PHE A 352 -9.86 -12.23 5.68
CA PHE A 352 -10.08 -12.03 4.24
C PHE A 352 -10.02 -13.31 3.43
N LEU A 353 -9.07 -14.20 3.73
CA LEU A 353 -8.94 -15.48 3.04
C LEU A 353 -10.14 -16.38 3.34
N ALA A 354 -10.58 -16.48 4.59
CA ALA A 354 -11.76 -17.23 4.98
C ALA A 354 -13.02 -16.73 4.27
N GLY A 355 -13.25 -15.41 4.27
CA GLY A 355 -14.39 -14.81 3.60
C GLY A 355 -14.34 -14.93 2.07
N THR A 356 -13.15 -14.84 1.46
CA THR A 356 -13.00 -15.04 0.00
C THR A 356 -13.28 -16.49 -0.41
N ILE A 357 -12.76 -17.48 0.33
CA ILE A 357 -13.09 -18.91 0.09
C ILE A 357 -14.60 -19.15 0.26
N ALA A 358 -15.21 -18.54 1.28
CA ALA A 358 -16.64 -18.60 1.51
C ALA A 358 -17.46 -17.94 0.39
N ALA A 359 -17.01 -16.80 -0.14
CA ALA A 359 -17.62 -16.12 -1.27
C ALA A 359 -17.63 -17.00 -2.53
N VAL A 360 -16.51 -17.67 -2.82
CA VAL A 360 -16.41 -18.63 -3.92
C VAL A 360 -17.40 -19.77 -3.75
N TYR A 361 -17.54 -20.31 -2.54
CA TYR A 361 -18.53 -21.34 -2.23
C TYR A 361 -19.97 -20.85 -2.46
N LEU A 362 -20.34 -19.67 -1.97
CA LEU A 362 -21.68 -19.11 -2.15
C LEU A 362 -22.00 -18.87 -3.62
N LEU A 363 -21.06 -18.27 -4.36
CA LEU A 363 -21.20 -18.02 -5.79
C LEU A 363 -21.31 -19.34 -6.58
N ALA A 364 -20.44 -20.31 -6.30
CA ALA A 364 -20.47 -21.61 -6.96
C ALA A 364 -21.80 -22.33 -6.76
N ARG A 365 -22.41 -22.23 -5.57
CA ARG A 365 -23.71 -22.84 -5.29
C ARG A 365 -24.86 -22.28 -6.12
N VAL A 366 -24.75 -21.04 -6.61
CA VAL A 366 -25.78 -20.40 -7.44
C VAL A 366 -25.50 -20.61 -8.93
N LEU A 367 -24.22 -20.53 -9.32
CA LEU A 367 -23.81 -20.55 -10.72
C LEU A 367 -23.55 -21.95 -11.28
N THR A 368 -23.26 -22.95 -10.44
CA THR A 368 -22.90 -24.29 -10.91
C THR A 368 -23.52 -25.42 -10.08
N THR A 369 -23.70 -26.56 -10.73
CA THR A 369 -24.10 -27.83 -10.10
C THR A 369 -22.89 -28.67 -9.65
N ALA A 370 -21.66 -28.18 -9.89
CA ALA A 370 -20.41 -28.89 -9.60
C ALA A 370 -19.99 -28.90 -8.11
N VAL A 371 -20.82 -28.34 -7.23
CA VAL A 371 -20.60 -28.35 -5.77
C VAL A 371 -21.12 -29.67 -5.19
N THR A 372 -20.24 -30.68 -5.14
CA THR A 372 -20.55 -31.96 -4.49
C THR A 372 -20.47 -31.84 -2.95
N PRO A 373 -21.11 -32.74 -2.18
CA PRO A 373 -21.02 -32.74 -0.73
C PRO A 373 -19.59 -32.82 -0.18
N GLU A 374 -18.68 -33.48 -0.90
CA GLU A 374 -17.26 -33.61 -0.53
C GLU A 374 -16.54 -32.27 -0.69
N ARG A 375 -16.79 -31.58 -1.80
CA ARG A 375 -16.23 -30.25 -2.08
C ARG A 375 -16.78 -29.20 -1.12
N GLU A 376 -18.08 -29.25 -0.82
CA GLU A 376 -18.69 -28.41 0.23
C GLU A 376 -18.01 -28.64 1.57
N ARG A 377 -17.88 -29.90 2.00
CA ARG A 377 -17.16 -30.26 3.24
C ARG A 377 -15.71 -29.81 3.22
N ALA A 378 -15.02 -29.85 2.08
CA ALA A 378 -13.64 -29.36 1.97
C ALA A 378 -13.56 -27.83 2.10
N MET A 379 -14.36 -27.08 1.33
CA MET A 379 -14.39 -25.61 1.39
C MET A 379 -14.73 -25.11 2.79
N ILE A 380 -15.74 -25.70 3.44
CA ILE A 380 -16.14 -25.30 4.78
C ILE A 380 -15.08 -25.66 5.82
N ARG A 381 -14.36 -26.78 5.66
CA ARG A 381 -13.20 -27.11 6.51
C ARG A 381 -12.07 -26.11 6.34
N MET A 382 -11.81 -25.62 5.12
CA MET A 382 -10.84 -24.54 4.89
C MET A 382 -11.26 -23.26 5.61
N VAL A 383 -12.51 -22.80 5.38
CA VAL A 383 -13.04 -21.57 6.02
C VAL A 383 -12.95 -21.66 7.54
N TYR A 384 -13.37 -22.79 8.12
CA TYR A 384 -13.32 -23.01 9.56
C TYR A 384 -11.88 -23.00 10.11
N GLY A 385 -10.96 -23.72 9.46
CA GLY A 385 -9.55 -23.77 9.87
C GLY A 385 -8.88 -22.39 9.81
N VAL A 386 -9.14 -21.63 8.75
CA VAL A 386 -8.63 -20.26 8.59
C VAL A 386 -9.27 -19.32 9.62
N ALA A 387 -10.56 -19.46 9.91
CA ALA A 387 -11.24 -18.66 10.94
C ALA A 387 -10.68 -18.92 12.36
N CYS A 388 -10.27 -20.15 12.69
CA CYS A 388 -9.56 -20.43 13.94
C CYS A 388 -8.25 -19.65 14.04
N PHE A 389 -7.46 -19.64 12.95
CA PHE A 389 -6.20 -18.90 12.90
C PHE A 389 -6.44 -17.38 12.96
N ALA A 390 -7.46 -16.90 12.25
CA ALA A 390 -7.90 -15.51 12.28
C ALA A 390 -8.28 -15.07 13.70
N LEU A 391 -9.06 -15.88 14.43
CA LEU A 391 -9.43 -15.60 15.82
C LEU A 391 -8.19 -15.52 16.72
N LEU A 392 -7.31 -16.53 16.67
CA LEU A 392 -6.12 -16.57 17.51
C LEU A 392 -5.26 -15.32 17.33
N LEU A 393 -4.95 -14.98 16.08
CA LEU A 393 -4.06 -13.86 15.78
C LEU A 393 -4.71 -12.50 15.99
N SER A 394 -5.98 -12.33 15.63
CA SER A 394 -6.69 -11.08 15.89
C SER A 394 -6.88 -10.86 17.39
N PHE A 395 -7.14 -11.90 18.18
CA PHE A 395 -7.25 -11.80 19.63
C PHE A 395 -5.91 -11.44 20.27
N VAL A 396 -4.84 -12.20 19.98
CA VAL A 396 -3.49 -11.93 20.49
C VAL A 396 -3.04 -10.54 20.05
N GLY A 397 -3.24 -10.18 18.78
CA GLY A 397 -2.97 -8.85 18.26
C GLY A 397 -3.71 -7.77 19.05
N THR A 398 -5.02 -7.92 19.27
CA THR A 398 -5.82 -6.92 20.00
C THR A 398 -5.34 -6.75 21.44
N VAL A 399 -5.02 -7.85 22.14
CA VAL A 399 -4.48 -7.80 23.51
C VAL A 399 -3.11 -7.12 23.54
N LEU A 400 -2.19 -7.48 22.65
CA LEU A 400 -0.89 -6.82 22.53
C LEU A 400 -1.02 -5.33 22.21
N GLY A 401 -2.04 -4.95 21.43
CA GLY A 401 -2.35 -3.56 21.10
C GLY A 401 -2.77 -2.77 22.32
N GLY A 402 -3.59 -3.36 23.19
CA GLY A 402 -3.96 -2.75 24.46
C GLY A 402 -2.77 -2.53 25.39
N ILE A 403 -1.84 -3.50 25.47
CA ILE A 403 -0.60 -3.33 26.27
C ILE A 403 0.25 -2.19 25.71
N TRP A 404 0.37 -2.10 24.39
CA TRP A 404 1.11 -1.01 23.76
C TRP A 404 0.45 0.36 23.97
N ALA A 405 -0.89 0.43 23.91
CA ALA A 405 -1.66 1.63 24.20
C ALA A 405 -1.45 2.09 25.65
N ASP A 406 -1.37 1.14 26.60
CA ASP A 406 -1.08 1.44 28.01
C ASP A 406 0.30 2.07 28.19
N GLN A 407 1.32 1.52 27.52
CA GLN A 407 2.67 2.08 27.54
C GLN A 407 2.78 3.45 26.86
N SER A 408 1.99 3.69 25.81
CA SER A 408 2.11 4.91 25.01
C SER A 408 1.26 6.06 25.54
N TRP A 409 0.08 5.75 26.09
CA TRP A 409 -0.94 6.75 26.47
C TRP A 409 -1.48 6.56 27.89
N GLY A 410 -0.95 5.62 28.67
CA GLY A 410 -1.34 5.38 30.06
C GLY A 410 -2.71 4.71 30.23
N ARG A 411 -3.26 4.08 29.18
CA ARG A 411 -4.48 3.28 29.26
C ARG A 411 -4.49 2.08 28.31
N PHE A 412 -4.93 0.93 28.82
CA PHE A 412 -5.08 -0.30 28.02
C PHE A 412 -6.15 -0.21 26.92
N TRP A 413 -7.24 0.52 27.17
CA TRP A 413 -8.38 0.63 26.23
C TRP A 413 -9.11 1.96 26.41
N GLY A 414 -9.70 2.48 25.35
CA GLY A 414 -10.42 3.76 25.36
C GLY A 414 -11.48 3.91 24.28
N TRP A 415 -11.93 2.80 23.70
CA TRP A 415 -13.09 2.73 22.78
C TRP A 415 -12.95 3.59 21.54
N ASP A 416 -11.73 3.87 21.09
CA ASP A 416 -11.56 4.58 19.84
C ASP A 416 -11.94 3.70 18.62
N PRO A 417 -12.16 4.29 17.43
CA PRO A 417 -12.63 3.52 16.29
C PRO A 417 -11.72 2.34 15.89
N LYS A 418 -10.39 2.45 16.06
CA LYS A 418 -9.47 1.37 15.69
C LYS A 418 -9.50 0.24 16.70
N GLU A 419 -9.51 0.57 17.99
CA GLU A 419 -9.70 -0.38 19.08
C GLU A 419 -11.02 -1.16 18.88
N ASN A 420 -12.13 -0.46 18.62
CA ASN A 420 -13.42 -1.08 18.33
C ASN A 420 -13.40 -1.94 17.06
N GLY A 421 -12.73 -1.48 16.00
CA GLY A 421 -12.54 -2.25 14.78
C GLY A 421 -11.83 -3.58 15.03
N ALA A 422 -10.74 -3.57 15.79
CA ALA A 422 -10.00 -4.78 16.16
C ALA A 422 -10.88 -5.73 16.99
N ALA A 423 -11.62 -5.22 17.98
CA ALA A 423 -12.55 -6.01 18.78
C ALA A 423 -13.67 -6.65 17.94
N LEU A 424 -14.22 -5.93 16.96
CA LEU A 424 -15.24 -6.47 16.07
C LEU A 424 -14.72 -7.63 15.21
N VAL A 425 -13.47 -7.58 14.74
CA VAL A 425 -12.85 -8.69 14.00
C VAL A 425 -12.72 -9.94 14.88
N VAL A 426 -12.28 -9.77 16.14
CA VAL A 426 -12.20 -10.86 17.11
C VAL A 426 -13.58 -11.48 17.34
N LEU A 427 -14.58 -10.65 17.65
CA LEU A 427 -15.94 -11.10 17.93
C LEU A 427 -16.57 -11.79 16.71
N MET A 428 -16.35 -11.27 15.51
CA MET A 428 -16.87 -11.89 14.28
C MET A 428 -16.28 -13.30 14.08
N ASN A 429 -14.96 -13.45 14.20
CA ASN A 429 -14.34 -14.78 14.07
C ASN A 429 -14.76 -15.72 15.20
N ALA A 430 -14.87 -15.23 16.44
CA ALA A 430 -15.39 -16.01 17.57
C ALA A 430 -16.84 -16.46 17.33
N ASN A 431 -17.69 -15.57 16.81
CA ASN A 431 -19.10 -15.86 16.50
C ASN A 431 -19.25 -16.94 15.43
N ILE A 432 -18.40 -16.95 14.39
CA ILE A 432 -18.39 -18.03 13.38
C ILE A 432 -18.17 -19.39 14.05
N LEU A 433 -17.15 -19.48 14.91
CA LEU A 433 -16.78 -20.74 15.57
C LEU A 433 -17.83 -21.16 16.61
N HIS A 434 -18.29 -20.21 17.43
CA HIS A 434 -19.28 -20.46 18.48
C HIS A 434 -20.62 -20.91 17.89
N ALA A 435 -21.14 -20.21 16.89
CA ALA A 435 -22.40 -20.58 16.23
C ALA A 435 -22.31 -21.95 15.54
N ARG A 436 -21.14 -22.31 15.00
CA ARG A 436 -20.91 -23.63 14.43
C ARG A 436 -20.87 -24.71 15.51
N TRP A 437 -20.13 -24.47 16.59
CA TRP A 437 -19.99 -25.42 17.70
C TRP A 437 -21.33 -25.66 18.40
N GLY A 438 -22.11 -24.61 18.65
CA GLY A 438 -23.47 -24.69 19.20
C GLY A 438 -24.54 -25.26 18.24
N GLY A 439 -24.16 -25.68 17.02
CA GLY A 439 -25.09 -26.27 16.06
C GLY A 439 -26.11 -25.30 15.43
N MET A 440 -25.98 -24.00 15.69
CA MET A 440 -26.90 -22.95 15.22
C MET A 440 -26.81 -22.75 13.71
N ILE A 441 -25.61 -22.94 13.14
CA ILE A 441 -25.34 -22.78 11.72
C ILE A 441 -24.68 -24.02 11.11
N ARG A 442 -24.95 -24.21 9.82
CA ARG A 442 -24.29 -25.22 8.97
C ARG A 442 -23.43 -24.55 7.90
N ALA A 443 -23.02 -25.30 6.87
CA ALA A 443 -22.16 -24.82 5.78
C ALA A 443 -22.52 -23.42 5.24
N LYS A 444 -23.80 -23.20 4.91
CA LYS A 444 -24.26 -21.89 4.41
C LYS A 444 -24.06 -20.76 5.42
N GLY A 445 -24.42 -20.98 6.68
CA GLY A 445 -24.30 -19.96 7.72
C GLY A 445 -22.85 -19.62 8.03
N ILE A 446 -21.96 -20.64 8.06
CA ILE A 446 -20.51 -20.40 8.21
C ILE A 446 -20.01 -19.52 7.07
N ALA A 447 -20.40 -19.82 5.83
CA ALA A 447 -19.97 -19.03 4.68
C ALA A 447 -20.49 -17.59 4.71
N VAL A 448 -21.76 -17.38 5.07
CA VAL A 448 -22.35 -16.03 5.18
C VAL A 448 -21.62 -15.22 6.25
N LEU A 449 -21.37 -15.79 7.44
CA LEU A 449 -20.66 -15.09 8.50
C LEU A 449 -19.18 -14.82 8.14
N ALA A 450 -18.52 -15.74 7.43
CA ALA A 450 -17.16 -15.51 6.95
C ALA A 450 -17.09 -14.36 5.93
N VAL A 451 -18.07 -14.25 5.03
CA VAL A 451 -18.19 -13.09 4.11
C VAL A 451 -18.48 -11.80 4.88
N ALA A 452 -19.32 -11.85 5.92
CA ALA A 452 -19.51 -10.72 6.82
C ALA A 452 -18.20 -10.32 7.54
N GLY A 453 -17.33 -11.29 7.83
CA GLY A 453 -15.97 -11.06 8.31
C GLY A 453 -15.12 -10.17 7.40
N ASN A 454 -15.26 -10.29 6.07
CA ASN A 454 -14.59 -9.39 5.14
C ASN A 454 -15.06 -7.94 5.30
N ILE A 455 -16.37 -7.72 5.47
CA ILE A 455 -16.95 -6.38 5.70
C ILE A 455 -16.40 -5.78 6.99
N VAL A 456 -16.41 -6.54 8.08
CA VAL A 456 -15.89 -6.08 9.38
C VAL A 456 -14.40 -5.77 9.31
N THR A 457 -13.63 -6.61 8.62
CA THR A 457 -12.17 -6.44 8.50
C THR A 457 -11.82 -5.22 7.66
N VAL A 458 -12.47 -5.00 6.51
CA VAL A 458 -12.21 -3.80 5.68
C VAL A 458 -12.65 -2.52 6.39
N TRP A 459 -13.71 -2.57 7.19
CA TRP A 459 -14.14 -1.45 8.02
C TRP A 459 -13.10 -1.15 9.11
N SER A 460 -12.63 -2.17 9.83
CA SER A 460 -11.57 -2.03 10.83
C SER A 460 -10.29 -1.44 10.23
N TRP A 461 -9.89 -1.93 9.05
CA TRP A 461 -8.62 -1.59 8.43
C TRP A 461 -8.63 -0.23 7.70
N PHE A 462 -9.64 0.04 6.86
CA PHE A 462 -9.76 1.29 6.10
C PHE A 462 -10.79 2.25 6.71
N GLY A 463 -12.00 1.77 7.03
CA GLY A 463 -13.10 2.61 7.49
C GLY A 463 -12.78 3.45 8.74
N THR A 464 -12.07 2.88 9.70
CA THR A 464 -11.65 3.60 10.92
C THR A 464 -10.69 4.76 10.62
N ASN A 465 -9.79 4.59 9.64
CA ASN A 465 -8.87 5.65 9.20
C ASN A 465 -9.64 6.81 8.56
N MET A 466 -10.78 6.56 7.94
CA MET A 466 -11.63 7.60 7.33
C MET A 466 -12.34 8.49 8.35
N LEU A 467 -12.41 8.06 9.61
CA LEU A 467 -13.06 8.85 10.65
C LEU A 467 -12.14 9.94 11.21
N GLY A 468 -10.81 9.85 11.03
CA GLY A 468 -9.86 10.88 11.45
C GLY A 468 -9.97 11.30 12.92
N VAL A 469 -10.44 10.40 13.80
CA VAL A 469 -10.65 10.65 15.23
C VAL A 469 -10.03 9.52 16.05
N GLY A 470 -9.61 9.86 17.26
CA GLY A 470 -8.91 8.94 18.16
C GLY A 470 -7.39 9.03 18.03
N LEU A 471 -6.70 8.48 19.03
CA LEU A 471 -5.23 8.57 19.15
C LEU A 471 -4.50 7.80 18.03
N HIS A 472 -5.19 6.91 17.33
CA HIS A 472 -4.65 6.13 16.23
C HIS A 472 -4.82 6.77 14.83
N ALA A 473 -5.21 8.05 14.73
CA ALA A 473 -5.54 8.74 13.46
C ALA A 473 -4.30 9.12 12.62
N TYR A 474 -3.36 8.19 12.42
CA TYR A 474 -2.10 8.41 11.72
C TYR A 474 -2.15 8.21 10.19
N GLY A 475 -3.27 7.73 9.66
CA GLY A 475 -3.41 7.36 8.25
C GLY A 475 -4.73 7.81 7.64
N PHE A 476 -5.18 9.03 7.98
CA PHE A 476 -6.45 9.57 7.50
C PHE A 476 -6.54 9.55 5.97
N MET A 477 -7.69 9.12 5.45
CA MET A 477 -7.95 9.00 4.01
C MET A 477 -9.44 9.22 3.73
N ASP A 478 -9.79 10.14 2.84
CA ASP A 478 -11.18 10.42 2.44
C ASP A 478 -11.59 9.75 1.10
N SER A 479 -10.59 9.52 0.23
CA SER A 479 -10.76 9.02 -1.14
C SER A 479 -11.22 7.56 -1.27
N ALA A 480 -11.15 6.77 -0.18
CA ALA A 480 -11.52 5.35 -0.20
C ALA A 480 -13.01 5.06 0.07
N SER A 481 -13.82 6.08 0.39
CA SER A 481 -15.20 5.91 0.90
C SER A 481 -16.10 5.21 -0.10
N MET A 482 -16.08 5.65 -1.36
CA MET A 482 -16.86 5.04 -2.44
C MET A 482 -16.45 3.59 -2.67
N TRP A 483 -15.14 3.29 -2.69
CA TRP A 483 -14.63 1.94 -2.87
C TRP A 483 -15.02 1.01 -1.71
N LEU A 484 -15.00 1.53 -0.48
CA LEU A 484 -15.47 0.82 0.70
C LEU A 484 -16.97 0.50 0.59
N ALA A 485 -17.80 1.47 0.17
CA ALA A 485 -19.23 1.27 -0.02
C ALA A 485 -19.52 0.23 -1.12
N ILE A 486 -18.82 0.29 -2.25
CA ILE A 486 -18.90 -0.71 -3.33
C ILE A 486 -18.52 -2.09 -2.79
N PHE A 487 -17.40 -2.20 -2.07
CA PHE A 487 -16.98 -3.46 -1.49
C PHE A 487 -18.05 -4.04 -0.55
N ILE A 488 -18.57 -3.26 0.39
CA ILE A 488 -19.63 -3.69 1.32
C ILE A 488 -20.88 -4.14 0.55
N ALA A 489 -21.29 -3.39 -0.49
CA ALA A 489 -22.42 -3.76 -1.33
C ALA A 489 -22.19 -5.11 -2.03
N THR A 490 -21.01 -5.34 -2.60
CA THR A 490 -20.68 -6.62 -3.26
C THR A 490 -20.69 -7.79 -2.27
N GLN A 491 -20.13 -7.64 -1.07
CA GLN A 491 -20.14 -8.68 -0.05
C GLN A 491 -21.56 -8.95 0.46
N SER A 492 -22.38 -7.92 0.60
CA SER A 492 -23.80 -8.05 1.00
C SER A 492 -24.62 -8.79 -0.06
N LEU A 493 -24.38 -8.52 -1.35
CA LEU A 493 -25.01 -9.28 -2.44
C LEU A 493 -24.58 -10.75 -2.45
N LEU A 494 -23.29 -11.04 -2.17
CA LEU A 494 -22.79 -12.40 -2.02
C LEU A 494 -23.47 -13.12 -0.84
N MET A 495 -23.67 -12.45 0.29
CA MET A 495 -24.41 -13.01 1.42
C MET A 495 -25.87 -13.28 1.06
N ALA A 496 -26.53 -12.34 0.36
CA ALA A 496 -27.92 -12.50 -0.09
C ALA A 496 -28.09 -13.71 -1.05
N SER A 497 -27.06 -14.04 -1.84
CA SER A 497 -27.07 -15.23 -2.71
C SER A 497 -27.30 -16.55 -1.94
N ALA A 498 -26.99 -16.58 -0.64
CA ALA A 498 -27.24 -17.75 0.21
C ALA A 498 -28.75 -18.09 0.36
N LEU A 499 -29.62 -17.10 0.18
CA LEU A 499 -31.08 -17.25 0.22
C LEU A 499 -31.62 -17.97 -1.03
N ILE A 500 -30.86 -17.97 -2.14
CA ILE A 500 -31.27 -18.63 -3.38
C ILE A 500 -31.20 -20.15 -3.18
N HIS A 501 -32.37 -20.79 -3.15
CA HIS A 501 -32.50 -22.22 -2.98
C HIS A 501 -32.38 -22.95 -4.33
N LYS A 502 -31.16 -23.10 -4.86
CA LYS A 502 -30.90 -24.16 -5.84
C LYS A 502 -30.25 -25.35 -5.13
N ARG A 503 -31.03 -26.42 -4.97
CA ARG A 503 -30.56 -27.80 -4.83
C ARG A 503 -31.17 -28.59 -5.99
N HIS A 504 -30.34 -29.32 -6.72
CA HIS A 504 -30.82 -30.44 -7.52
C HIS A 504 -31.65 -31.36 -6.63
N THR A 505 -32.79 -31.77 -7.15
CA THR A 505 -33.68 -32.78 -6.59
C THR A 505 -32.88 -34.08 -6.40
N PRO A 506 -32.78 -34.66 -5.21
CA PRO A 506 -32.12 -35.95 -5.04
C PRO A 506 -32.91 -37.03 -5.79
N THR A 507 -32.23 -37.81 -6.62
CA THR A 507 -32.80 -39.00 -7.23
C THR A 507 -33.02 -40.07 -6.16
N ARG A 508 -34.02 -40.93 -6.36
CA ARG A 508 -34.53 -41.92 -5.38
C ARG A 508 -33.48 -42.91 -4.85
N SER A 509 -32.31 -43.01 -5.47
CA SER A 509 -31.14 -43.79 -5.00
C SER A 509 -30.53 -43.25 -3.70
N ASP A 510 -30.52 -41.93 -3.50
CA ASP A 510 -29.74 -41.30 -2.43
C ASP A 510 -30.42 -41.36 -1.06
N ARG A 511 -31.67 -41.85 -1.00
CA ARG A 511 -32.43 -41.97 0.25
C ARG A 511 -32.13 -43.26 1.02
N VAL A 512 -31.45 -44.23 0.41
CA VAL A 512 -31.15 -45.52 1.07
C VAL A 512 -29.86 -45.46 1.90
N ASP A 513 -28.92 -44.57 1.56
CA ASP A 513 -27.59 -44.53 2.20
C ASP A 513 -27.43 -43.49 3.33
N LEU A 514 -28.50 -42.78 3.74
CA LEU A 514 -28.44 -41.73 4.77
C LEU A 514 -28.99 -42.16 6.15
N GLN A 515 -29.09 -43.47 6.41
CA GLN A 515 -29.47 -44.01 7.73
C GLN A 515 -28.37 -44.81 8.44
N VAL A 516 -27.09 -44.57 8.14
CA VAL A 516 -25.97 -45.10 8.95
C VAL A 516 -25.00 -43.99 9.33
#